data_AF-A0A0A1P7P2-F1
#
_entry.id   AF-A0A0A1P7P2-F1
#
_cell.length_a   1.000
_cell.length_b   1.000
_cell.length_c   1.000
_cell.angle_alpha   90.00
_cell.angle_beta   90.00
_cell.angle_gamma   90.00
#
_symmetry.space_group_name_H-M   'P 1'
#
loop_
_entity.id
_entity.type
_entity.pdbx_description
1 polymer ?
#
loop_
_entity_poly.entity_id
_entity_poly.type
_entity_poly.pdbx_seq_one_letter_code
_entity_poly.pdbx_strand_id
1 'polypeptide(L)'
;MSRLHLFQKVVNVLVYLFFLSATVYSVVGPAPSDDVAHEGQTYITPSYWIAYIWSLIHFLLFGFIIYQWFEPAHEAAIHGVGWHFVISVILSSIWLGLLKNGHYIIGFIFVLLTASSVSCVFYKLSKDYPATSWTDKLFIHAPFSLWHGWIVFTAVVNLFQAFTGVKEDGPSVWIRILVILAFIFLTSTAIGYVEYKKHKGDVTGALVIGLGLLAIFTNQHDPWIHWSALVAAIITLIYPARPYVFKLVGRDSSAENAPLLG
;
A
#
# COMPACT_ATOMS: atom_id res chain seq x y z
N MET A 1 -11.26 21.72 -22.26
CA MET A 1 -10.76 21.66 -20.87
C MET A 1 -11.04 22.98 -20.16
N SER A 2 -11.69 22.97 -18.98
CA SER A 2 -11.96 24.20 -18.22
C SER A 2 -10.67 24.73 -17.54
N ARG A 3 -10.64 26.02 -17.18
CA ARG A 3 -9.51 26.61 -16.42
C ARG A 3 -9.27 25.86 -15.09
N LEU A 4 -10.34 25.38 -14.45
CA LEU A 4 -10.26 24.61 -13.22
C LEU A 4 -9.60 23.24 -13.44
N HIS A 5 -9.93 22.55 -14.54
CA HIS A 5 -9.33 21.25 -14.85
C HIS A 5 -7.82 21.39 -15.13
N LEU A 6 -7.44 22.44 -15.85
CA LEU A 6 -6.03 22.73 -16.09
C LEU A 6 -5.30 23.03 -14.77
N PHE A 7 -5.89 23.88 -13.94
CA PHE A 7 -5.36 24.20 -12.61
C PHE A 7 -5.14 22.94 -11.77
N GLN A 8 -6.11 22.04 -11.73
CA GLN A 8 -5.98 20.78 -10.99
C GLN A 8 -4.86 19.88 -11.52
N LYS A 9 -4.70 19.73 -12.85
CA LYS A 9 -3.58 18.97 -13.43
C LYS A 9 -2.22 19.57 -13.07
N VAL A 10 -2.11 20.90 -13.10
CA VAL A 10 -0.88 21.59 -12.66
C VAL A 10 -0.63 21.37 -11.17
N VAL A 11 -1.66 21.46 -10.34
CA VAL A 11 -1.52 21.18 -8.90
C VAL A 11 -1.08 19.74 -8.67
N ASN A 12 -1.62 18.75 -9.40
CA ASN A 12 -1.15 17.36 -9.33
C ASN A 12 0.36 17.24 -9.59
N VAL A 13 0.89 17.95 -10.58
CA VAL A 13 2.34 17.98 -10.86
C VAL A 13 3.10 18.55 -9.66
N LEU A 14 2.66 19.69 -9.13
CA LEU A 14 3.33 20.36 -8.01
C LEU A 14 3.33 19.51 -6.74
N VAL A 15 2.19 18.92 -6.37
CA VAL A 15 2.11 18.07 -5.18
C VAL A 15 2.89 16.78 -5.36
N TYR A 16 2.94 16.20 -6.57
CA TYR A 16 3.81 15.06 -6.83
C TYR A 16 5.29 15.41 -6.59
N LEU A 17 5.77 16.53 -7.12
CA LEU A 17 7.15 16.97 -6.91
C LEU A 17 7.45 17.23 -5.42
N PHE A 18 6.50 17.83 -4.71
CA PHE A 18 6.59 17.99 -3.26
C PHE A 18 6.66 16.63 -2.55
N PHE A 19 5.81 15.68 -2.92
CA PHE A 19 5.76 14.35 -2.30
C PHE A 19 7.04 13.56 -2.54
N LEU A 20 7.55 13.59 -3.78
CA LEU A 20 8.83 13.01 -4.15
C LEU A 20 9.94 13.62 -3.30
N SER A 21 9.96 14.95 -3.16
CA SER A 21 10.95 15.65 -2.34
C SER A 21 10.87 15.26 -0.86
N ALA A 22 9.67 15.19 -0.29
CA ALA A 22 9.45 14.77 1.09
C ALA A 22 9.90 13.32 1.34
N THR A 23 9.64 12.43 0.37
CA THR A 23 10.06 11.02 0.45
C THR A 23 11.57 10.86 0.27
N VAL A 24 12.17 11.60 -0.66
CA VAL A 24 13.63 11.62 -0.81
C VAL A 24 14.27 12.14 0.48
N TYR A 25 13.78 13.22 1.06
CA TYR A 25 14.28 13.77 2.32
C TYR A 25 14.14 12.79 3.50
N SER A 26 13.08 11.98 3.55
CA SER A 26 12.96 10.96 4.60
C SER A 26 14.04 9.89 4.50
N VAL A 27 14.52 9.58 3.28
CA VAL A 27 15.57 8.58 3.01
C VAL A 27 16.99 9.15 3.09
N VAL A 28 17.26 10.29 2.46
CA VAL A 28 18.62 10.87 2.34
C VAL A 28 18.92 11.97 3.35
N GLY A 29 17.89 12.53 3.99
CA GLY A 29 18.08 13.52 5.05
C GLY A 29 18.75 12.91 6.28
N PRO A 30 19.06 13.73 7.30
CA PRO A 30 19.73 13.27 8.51
C PRO A 30 19.01 12.06 9.11
N ALA A 31 19.78 11.05 9.54
CA ALA A 31 19.22 9.93 10.27
C ALA A 31 18.51 10.45 11.54
N PRO A 32 17.42 9.78 11.99
CA PRO A 32 16.90 10.02 13.33
C PRO A 32 18.01 9.81 14.38
N SER A 33 17.86 10.40 15.56
CA SER A 33 18.74 10.06 16.68
C SER A 33 18.63 8.57 16.99
N ASP A 34 19.70 7.99 17.56
CA ASP A 34 19.73 6.57 17.92
C ASP A 34 18.57 6.20 18.85
N ASP A 35 18.21 7.09 19.78
CA ASP A 35 17.06 6.93 20.66
C ASP A 35 15.75 6.79 19.87
N VAL A 36 15.49 7.69 18.92
CA VAL A 36 14.30 7.61 18.07
C VAL A 36 14.31 6.33 17.24
N ALA A 37 15.45 5.99 16.63
CA ALA A 37 15.58 4.79 15.82
C ALA A 37 15.32 3.51 16.64
N HIS A 38 15.79 3.46 17.88
CA HIS A 38 15.62 2.34 18.79
C HIS A 38 14.18 2.24 19.33
N GLU A 39 13.61 3.35 19.80
CA GLU A 39 12.22 3.43 20.29
C GLU A 39 11.19 3.08 19.21
N GLY A 40 11.51 3.34 17.94
CA GLY A 40 10.66 2.99 16.80
C GLY A 40 10.66 1.50 16.43
N GLN A 41 11.54 0.68 17.02
CA GLN A 41 11.62 -0.75 16.71
C GLN A 41 10.51 -1.55 17.39
N THR A 42 9.95 -2.51 16.64
CA THR A 42 8.90 -3.40 17.11
C THR A 42 9.13 -4.82 16.56
N TYR A 43 8.38 -5.77 17.09
CA TYR A 43 8.38 -7.15 16.61
C TYR A 43 7.67 -7.34 15.25
N ILE A 44 7.29 -6.26 14.57
CA ILE A 44 6.80 -6.28 13.20
C ILE A 44 7.60 -5.32 12.30
N THR A 45 8.73 -4.78 12.77
CA THR A 45 9.56 -3.91 11.93
C THR A 45 10.07 -4.69 10.71
N PRO A 46 9.83 -4.21 9.49
CA PRO A 46 10.34 -4.84 8.27
C PRO A 46 11.81 -4.49 8.01
N SER A 47 12.49 -5.32 7.21
CA SER A 47 13.86 -5.04 6.76
C SER A 47 13.93 -3.79 5.89
N TYR A 48 15.06 -3.08 5.95
CA TYR A 48 15.29 -1.80 5.27
C TYR A 48 15.02 -1.81 3.76
N TRP A 49 15.22 -2.95 3.08
CA TRP A 49 15.01 -3.06 1.63
C TRP A 49 13.56 -2.77 1.21
N ILE A 50 12.58 -2.91 2.12
CA ILE A 50 11.18 -2.59 1.80
C ILE A 50 10.99 -1.11 1.43
N ALA A 51 11.91 -0.23 1.83
CA ALA A 51 11.87 1.18 1.49
C ALA A 51 11.87 1.42 -0.04
N TYR A 52 12.39 0.48 -0.85
CA TYR A 52 12.35 0.57 -2.32
C TYR A 52 10.93 0.55 -2.91
N ILE A 53 9.92 0.14 -2.16
CA ILE A 53 8.52 0.28 -2.57
C ILE A 53 8.16 1.74 -2.84
N TRP A 54 8.72 2.69 -2.09
CA TRP A 54 8.52 4.12 -2.38
C TRP A 54 9.04 4.52 -3.74
N SER A 55 10.19 3.99 -4.18
CA SER A 55 10.73 4.24 -5.51
C SER A 55 9.76 3.74 -6.59
N LEU A 56 9.17 2.56 -6.39
CA LEU A 56 8.18 2.00 -7.30
C LEU A 56 6.88 2.82 -7.34
N ILE A 57 6.37 3.25 -6.18
CA ILE A 57 5.21 4.15 -6.08
C ILE A 57 5.47 5.45 -6.86
N HIS A 58 6.60 6.10 -6.61
CA HIS A 58 6.96 7.36 -7.26
C HIS A 58 7.18 7.22 -8.76
N PHE A 59 7.71 6.08 -9.22
CA PHE A 59 7.84 5.78 -10.63
C PHE A 59 6.48 5.64 -11.33
N LEU A 60 5.53 4.92 -10.72
CA LEU A 60 4.18 4.80 -11.28
C LEU A 60 3.40 6.12 -11.20
N LEU A 61 3.54 6.88 -10.11
CA LEU A 61 2.96 8.20 -9.97
C LEU A 61 3.54 9.18 -10.99
N PHE A 62 4.84 9.09 -11.32
CA PHE A 62 5.41 9.87 -12.42
C PHE A 62 4.71 9.57 -13.75
N GLY A 63 4.48 8.28 -14.03
CA GLY A 63 3.69 7.84 -15.17
C GLY A 63 2.28 8.44 -15.18
N PHE A 64 1.59 8.44 -14.04
CA PHE A 64 0.31 9.14 -13.87
C PHE A 64 0.40 10.63 -14.18
N ILE A 65 1.42 11.31 -13.66
CA ILE A 65 1.61 12.75 -13.83
C ILE A 65 1.81 13.15 -15.28
N ILE A 66 2.42 12.29 -16.09
CA ILE A 66 2.50 12.46 -17.55
C ILE A 66 1.17 12.08 -18.21
N TYR A 67 0.63 10.90 -17.87
CA TYR A 67 -0.52 10.33 -18.55
C TYR A 67 -1.81 11.13 -18.34
N GLN A 68 -1.97 11.84 -17.21
CA GLN A 68 -3.13 12.68 -16.95
C GLN A 68 -3.36 13.76 -18.01
N TRP A 69 -2.36 14.13 -18.81
CA TRP A 69 -2.47 15.14 -19.87
C TRP A 69 -3.12 14.62 -21.16
N PHE A 70 -3.25 13.31 -21.31
CA PHE A 70 -3.85 12.68 -22.48
C PHE A 70 -5.37 12.56 -22.34
N GLU A 71 -6.08 12.57 -23.47
CA GLU A 71 -7.54 12.51 -23.51
C GLU A 71 -8.14 11.29 -22.78
N PRO A 72 -7.61 10.05 -22.95
CA PRO A 72 -8.16 8.88 -22.27
C PRO A 72 -8.10 8.96 -20.73
N ALA A 73 -7.15 9.72 -20.20
CA ALA A 73 -6.95 9.87 -18.76
C ALA A 73 -7.78 10.99 -18.15
N HIS A 74 -8.42 11.86 -18.97
CA HIS A 74 -8.94 13.13 -18.50
C HIS A 74 -9.97 12.97 -17.37
N GLU A 75 -11.00 12.17 -17.61
CA GLU A 75 -12.11 11.97 -16.68
C GLU A 75 -11.63 11.33 -15.37
N ALA A 76 -10.85 10.25 -15.46
CA ALA A 76 -10.34 9.55 -14.30
C ALA A 76 -9.35 10.39 -13.48
N ALA A 77 -8.51 11.21 -14.12
CA ALA A 77 -7.56 12.08 -13.42
C ALA A 77 -8.26 13.26 -12.72
N ILE A 78 -9.26 13.89 -13.37
CA ILE A 78 -9.94 15.06 -12.80
C ILE A 78 -10.97 14.65 -11.75
N HIS A 79 -11.78 13.63 -12.02
CA HIS A 79 -12.92 13.31 -11.18
C HIS A 79 -12.70 12.06 -10.30
N GLY A 80 -11.96 11.07 -10.80
CA GLY A 80 -11.61 9.87 -10.04
C GLY A 80 -10.52 10.14 -8.99
N VAL A 81 -9.36 10.62 -9.43
CA VAL A 81 -8.24 11.00 -8.57
C VAL A 81 -8.55 12.31 -7.82
N GLY A 82 -8.93 13.35 -8.57
CA GLY A 82 -9.47 14.55 -7.94
C GLY A 82 -8.51 15.28 -7.02
N TRP A 83 -9.09 16.12 -6.17
CA TRP A 83 -8.40 16.77 -5.06
C TRP A 83 -7.96 15.81 -3.95
N HIS A 84 -8.40 14.54 -3.99
CA HIS A 84 -8.02 13.56 -2.98
C HIS A 84 -6.53 13.20 -3.08
N PHE A 85 -5.92 13.28 -4.27
CA PHE A 85 -4.47 13.12 -4.42
C PHE A 85 -3.69 14.21 -3.69
N VAL A 86 -4.11 15.47 -3.82
CA VAL A 86 -3.52 16.61 -3.10
C VAL A 86 -3.58 16.38 -1.59
N ILE A 87 -4.76 16.00 -1.08
CA ILE A 87 -4.96 15.72 0.34
C ILE A 87 -4.10 14.53 0.79
N SER A 88 -4.06 13.44 0.01
CA SER A 88 -3.24 12.26 0.29
C SER A 88 -1.76 12.59 0.40
N VAL A 89 -1.24 13.43 -0.51
CA VAL A 89 0.15 13.87 -0.49
C VAL A 89 0.47 14.71 0.75
N ILE A 90 -0.37 15.68 1.09
CA ILE A 90 -0.14 16.55 2.24
C ILE A 90 -0.13 15.73 3.53
N LEU A 91 -1.15 14.88 3.72
CA LEU A 91 -1.23 14.00 4.89
C LEU A 91 -0.04 13.04 4.97
N SER A 92 0.36 12.45 3.84
CA SER A 92 1.50 11.53 3.79
C SER A 92 2.82 12.24 4.11
N SER A 93 3.01 13.46 3.63
CA SER A 93 4.23 14.24 3.90
C SER A 93 4.34 14.66 5.37
N ILE A 94 3.21 15.04 5.99
CA ILE A 94 3.16 15.33 7.43
C ILE A 94 3.46 14.05 8.23
N TRP A 95 2.86 12.92 7.87
CA TRP A 95 3.12 11.63 8.51
C TRP A 95 4.60 11.25 8.45
N LEU A 96 5.26 11.34 7.28
CA LEU A 96 6.68 11.06 7.14
C LEU A 96 7.54 11.96 8.05
N GLY A 97 7.19 13.25 8.13
CA GLY A 97 7.86 14.19 9.04
C GLY A 97 7.69 13.83 10.51
N LEU A 98 6.48 13.42 10.92
CA LEU A 98 6.19 13.01 12.30
C LEU A 98 6.99 11.78 12.72
N LEU A 99 7.05 10.74 11.86
CA LEU A 99 7.83 9.55 12.16
C LEU A 99 9.32 9.83 12.25
N LYS A 100 9.86 10.67 11.36
CA LYS A 100 11.28 11.04 11.38
C LYS A 100 11.67 11.71 12.71
N ASN A 101 10.73 12.40 13.35
CA ASN A 101 10.92 13.08 14.64
C ASN A 101 10.47 12.25 15.86
N GLY A 102 10.14 10.96 15.71
CA GLY A 102 9.75 10.09 16.82
C GLY A 102 8.32 10.30 17.35
N HIS A 103 7.47 11.08 16.68
CA HIS A 103 6.09 11.32 17.12
C HIS A 103 5.15 10.20 16.66
N TYR A 104 5.32 8.98 17.19
CA TYR A 104 4.66 7.77 16.68
C TYR A 104 3.14 7.75 16.81
N ILE A 105 2.58 8.22 17.93
CA ILE A 105 1.12 8.24 18.13
C ILE A 105 0.44 9.22 17.17
N ILE A 106 0.98 10.43 17.04
CA ILE A 106 0.45 11.44 16.11
C ILE A 106 0.69 10.97 14.66
N GLY A 107 1.86 10.40 14.38
CA GLY A 107 2.19 9.78 13.10
C GLY A 107 1.19 8.69 12.72
N PHE A 108 0.79 7.84 13.67
CA PHE A 108 -0.22 6.83 13.45
C PHE A 108 -1.60 7.43 13.11
N ILE A 109 -2.00 8.53 13.74
CA ILE A 109 -3.23 9.24 13.33
C ILE A 109 -3.12 9.71 11.87
N PHE A 110 -1.99 10.31 11.49
CA PHE A 110 -1.80 10.81 10.13
C PHE A 110 -1.66 9.71 9.07
N VAL A 111 -1.11 8.54 9.40
CA VAL A 111 -1.09 7.40 8.47
C VAL A 111 -2.51 6.86 8.24
N LEU A 112 -3.38 6.86 9.25
CA LEU A 112 -4.79 6.50 9.09
C LEU A 112 -5.55 7.52 8.22
N LEU A 113 -5.30 8.81 8.42
CA LEU A 113 -5.87 9.86 7.56
C LEU A 113 -5.38 9.71 6.12
N THR A 114 -4.09 9.43 5.92
CA THR A 114 -3.51 9.16 4.60
C THR A 114 -4.16 7.93 3.97
N ALA A 115 -4.29 6.84 4.73
CA ALA A 115 -4.93 5.61 4.27
C ALA A 115 -6.37 5.89 3.81
N SER A 116 -7.17 6.57 4.62
CA SER A 116 -8.54 6.97 4.27
C SER A 116 -8.61 7.81 2.98
N SER A 117 -7.71 8.78 2.83
CA SER A 117 -7.67 9.64 1.62
C SER A 117 -7.31 8.84 0.37
N VAL A 118 -6.28 7.98 0.46
CA VAL A 118 -5.84 7.12 -0.65
C VAL A 118 -6.90 6.05 -0.97
N SER A 119 -7.57 5.49 0.04
CA SER A 119 -8.71 4.59 -0.13
C SER A 119 -9.81 5.25 -0.95
N CYS A 120 -10.14 6.52 -0.68
CA CYS A 120 -11.16 7.24 -1.45
C CYS A 120 -10.80 7.32 -2.94
N VAL A 121 -9.54 7.63 -3.27
CA VAL A 121 -9.05 7.60 -4.67
C VAL A 121 -9.17 6.20 -5.26
N PHE A 122 -8.67 5.19 -4.54
CA PHE A 122 -8.68 3.80 -4.98
C PHE A 122 -10.11 3.29 -5.27
N TYR A 123 -11.07 3.58 -4.40
CA TYR A 123 -12.46 3.17 -4.56
C TYR A 123 -13.16 3.92 -5.68
N LYS A 124 -12.99 5.26 -5.78
CA LYS A 124 -13.55 6.05 -6.88
C LYS A 124 -13.04 5.59 -8.23
N LEU A 125 -11.73 5.39 -8.36
CA LEU A 125 -11.15 4.83 -9.58
C LEU A 125 -11.71 3.43 -9.87
N SER A 126 -11.78 2.55 -8.87
CA SER A 126 -12.22 1.17 -9.12
C SER A 126 -13.72 1.06 -9.45
N LYS A 127 -14.57 1.92 -8.89
CA LYS A 127 -16.02 1.85 -9.00
C LYS A 127 -16.60 2.76 -10.08
N ASP A 128 -16.21 4.03 -10.07
CA ASP A 128 -16.87 5.07 -10.86
C ASP A 128 -16.09 5.36 -12.16
N TYR A 129 -14.78 5.10 -12.18
CA TYR A 129 -13.88 5.35 -13.32
C TYR A 129 -13.06 4.11 -13.70
N PRO A 130 -13.67 2.97 -14.04
CA PRO A 130 -12.96 1.73 -14.32
C PRO A 130 -12.05 1.85 -15.55
N ALA A 131 -10.89 1.18 -15.50
CA ALA A 131 -9.91 1.18 -16.58
C ALA A 131 -10.52 0.70 -17.91
N THR A 132 -10.44 1.55 -18.95
CA THR A 132 -10.91 1.23 -20.29
C THR A 132 -9.83 0.57 -21.15
N SER A 133 -8.56 0.86 -20.83
CA SER A 133 -7.38 0.38 -21.55
C SER A 133 -6.30 -0.16 -20.60
N TRP A 134 -5.31 -0.88 -21.15
CA TRP A 134 -4.15 -1.30 -20.37
C TRP A 134 -3.29 -0.11 -19.90
N THR A 135 -3.24 0.97 -20.69
CA THR A 135 -2.54 2.21 -20.32
C THR A 135 -3.23 2.90 -19.14
N ASP A 136 -4.57 2.94 -19.09
CA ASP A 136 -5.28 3.44 -17.89
C ASP A 136 -4.99 2.56 -16.68
N LYS A 137 -5.00 1.23 -16.87
CA LYS A 137 -4.70 0.29 -15.79
C LYS A 137 -3.30 0.54 -15.21
N LEU A 138 -2.29 0.76 -16.07
CA LEU A 138 -0.91 0.96 -15.66
C LEU A 138 -0.65 2.37 -15.09
N PHE A 139 -1.13 3.42 -15.74
CA PHE A 139 -0.77 4.80 -15.39
C PHE A 139 -1.80 5.51 -14.52
N ILE A 140 -3.00 4.96 -14.32
CA ILE A 140 -4.00 5.53 -13.41
C ILE A 140 -4.25 4.57 -12.25
N HIS A 141 -4.65 3.33 -12.52
CA HIS A 141 -5.08 2.44 -11.42
C HIS A 141 -3.90 1.85 -10.63
N ALA A 142 -2.84 1.41 -11.30
CA ALA A 142 -1.71 0.77 -10.64
C ALA A 142 -1.02 1.66 -9.59
N PRO A 143 -0.68 2.95 -9.81
CA PRO A 143 -0.04 3.77 -8.78
C PRO A 143 -0.90 3.89 -7.52
N PHE A 144 -2.20 4.15 -7.66
CA PHE A 144 -3.09 4.33 -6.51
C PHE A 144 -3.43 3.01 -5.81
N SER A 145 -3.51 1.90 -6.55
CA SER A 145 -3.63 0.57 -5.93
C SER A 145 -2.37 0.19 -5.15
N LEU A 146 -1.20 0.39 -5.76
CA LEU A 146 0.08 0.07 -5.15
C LEU A 146 0.31 0.93 -3.90
N TRP A 147 -0.01 2.23 -3.97
CA TRP A 147 0.03 3.13 -2.81
C TRP A 147 -1.01 2.75 -1.75
N HIS A 148 -2.22 2.36 -2.13
CA HIS A 148 -3.24 1.91 -1.18
C HIS A 148 -2.81 0.62 -0.43
N GLY A 149 -2.24 -0.36 -1.14
CA GLY A 149 -1.66 -1.55 -0.51
C GLY A 149 -0.53 -1.21 0.45
N TRP A 150 0.37 -0.31 0.03
CA TRP A 150 1.47 0.17 0.85
C TRP A 150 1.01 0.89 2.12
N ILE A 151 0.05 1.80 2.02
CA ILE A 151 -0.39 2.58 3.18
C ILE A 151 -1.18 1.73 4.17
N VAL A 152 -1.91 0.70 3.71
CA VAL A 152 -2.55 -0.29 4.60
C VAL A 152 -1.50 -1.09 5.36
N PHE A 153 -0.49 -1.62 4.67
CA PHE A 153 0.64 -2.31 5.33
C PHE A 153 1.32 -1.38 6.35
N THR A 154 1.59 -0.16 5.94
CA THR A 154 2.29 0.82 6.77
C THR A 154 1.46 1.26 7.97
N ALA A 155 0.13 1.37 7.84
CA ALA A 155 -0.75 1.66 8.97
C ALA A 155 -0.68 0.57 10.04
N VAL A 156 -0.60 -0.71 9.65
CA VAL A 156 -0.40 -1.82 10.58
C VAL A 156 0.96 -1.71 11.27
N VAL A 157 2.05 -1.49 10.54
CA VAL A 157 3.37 -1.31 11.15
C VAL A 157 3.39 -0.11 12.13
N ASN A 158 2.78 1.01 11.75
CA ASN A 158 2.71 2.20 12.60
C ASN A 158 1.83 2.02 13.84
N LEU A 159 0.81 1.14 13.79
CA LEU A 159 0.04 0.77 14.97
C LEU A 159 0.96 0.13 16.02
N PHE A 160 1.81 -0.81 15.60
CA PHE A 160 2.80 -1.40 16.51
C PHE A 160 3.83 -0.37 16.96
N GLN A 161 4.31 0.47 16.05
CA GLN A 161 5.29 1.52 16.38
C GLN A 161 4.75 2.53 17.41
N ALA A 162 3.45 2.80 17.39
CA ALA A 162 2.82 3.74 18.32
C ALA A 162 2.53 3.15 19.71
N PHE A 163 2.34 1.82 19.82
CA PHE A 163 1.79 1.20 21.04
C PHE A 163 2.57 -0.01 21.56
N THR A 164 3.66 -0.40 20.90
CA THR A 164 4.51 -1.53 21.29
C THR A 164 5.98 -1.15 21.17
N GLY A 165 6.86 -1.99 21.71
CA GLY A 165 8.31 -1.81 21.59
C GLY A 165 9.03 -3.14 21.82
N VAL A 166 10.28 -3.20 21.38
CA VAL A 166 11.16 -4.34 21.66
C VAL A 166 11.55 -4.35 23.15
N LYS A 167 11.72 -5.56 23.70
CA LYS A 167 12.13 -5.79 25.09
C LYS A 167 13.29 -6.78 25.13
N GLU A 168 14.12 -6.68 26.17
CA GLU A 168 15.29 -7.55 26.34
C GLU A 168 14.92 -9.04 26.46
N ASP A 169 13.78 -9.34 27.09
CA ASP A 169 13.26 -10.70 27.28
C ASP A 169 12.52 -11.27 26.04
N GLY A 170 12.41 -10.47 24.97
CA GLY A 170 11.70 -10.85 23.74
C GLY A 170 10.19 -10.57 23.78
N PRO A 171 9.44 -11.02 22.75
CA PRO A 171 8.02 -10.73 22.65
C PRO A 171 7.22 -11.59 23.62
N SER A 172 6.34 -10.96 24.40
CA SER A 172 5.38 -11.67 25.24
C SER A 172 4.37 -12.46 24.39
N VAL A 173 3.69 -13.42 25.01
CA VAL A 173 2.64 -14.22 24.34
C VAL A 173 1.57 -13.33 23.72
N TRP A 174 1.17 -12.25 24.41
CA TRP A 174 0.18 -11.30 23.90
C TRP A 174 0.66 -10.56 22.65
N ILE A 175 1.93 -10.15 22.61
CA ILE A 175 2.51 -9.51 21.43
C ILE A 175 2.53 -10.48 20.25
N ARG A 176 2.92 -11.74 20.46
CA ARG A 176 2.88 -12.76 19.40
C ARG A 176 1.47 -12.94 18.84
N ILE A 177 0.45 -13.00 19.71
CA ILE A 177 -0.96 -13.09 19.28
C ILE A 177 -1.36 -11.88 18.44
N LEU A 178 -1.05 -10.66 18.90
CA LEU A 178 -1.38 -9.43 18.17
C LEU A 178 -0.70 -9.38 16.80
N VAL A 179 0.58 -9.76 16.72
CA VAL A 179 1.33 -9.83 15.46
C VAL A 179 0.71 -10.84 14.49
N ILE A 180 0.31 -12.02 14.97
CA ILE A 180 -0.37 -13.02 14.13
C ILE A 180 -1.72 -12.49 13.62
N LEU A 181 -2.51 -11.83 14.46
CA LEU A 181 -3.76 -11.20 14.04
C LEU A 181 -3.53 -10.12 12.98
N ALA A 182 -2.45 -9.34 13.12
CA ALA A 182 -2.05 -8.35 12.12
C ALA A 182 -1.68 -9.01 10.78
N PHE A 183 -0.95 -10.12 10.79
CA PHE A 183 -0.64 -10.89 9.57
C PHE A 183 -1.89 -11.47 8.91
N ILE A 184 -2.84 -11.99 9.70
CA ILE A 184 -4.12 -12.47 9.19
C ILE A 184 -4.90 -11.33 8.53
N PHE A 185 -4.96 -10.17 9.18
CA PHE A 185 -5.61 -8.97 8.63
C PHE A 185 -4.98 -8.55 7.30
N LEU A 186 -3.64 -8.45 7.24
CA LEU A 186 -2.92 -8.07 6.02
C LEU A 186 -3.14 -9.07 4.88
N THR A 187 -3.02 -10.36 5.18
CA THR A 187 -3.23 -11.44 4.22
C THR A 187 -4.67 -11.44 3.69
N SER A 188 -5.66 -11.30 4.58
CA SER A 188 -7.07 -11.23 4.20
C SER A 188 -7.36 -10.00 3.34
N THR A 189 -6.75 -8.86 3.67
CA THR A 189 -6.86 -7.64 2.87
C THR A 189 -6.25 -7.84 1.47
N ALA A 190 -5.09 -8.47 1.38
CA ALA A 190 -4.44 -8.79 0.10
C ALA A 190 -5.29 -9.72 -0.78
N ILE A 191 -5.89 -10.75 -0.19
CA ILE A 191 -6.86 -11.61 -0.86
C ILE A 191 -8.07 -10.79 -1.33
N GLY A 192 -8.57 -9.89 -0.49
CA GLY A 192 -9.63 -8.95 -0.84
C GLY A 192 -9.34 -8.13 -2.11
N TYR A 193 -8.12 -7.62 -2.30
CA TYR A 193 -7.74 -6.92 -3.53
C TYR A 193 -7.86 -7.78 -4.80
N VAL A 194 -7.52 -9.07 -4.68
CA VAL A 194 -7.57 -10.02 -5.80
C VAL A 194 -9.03 -10.37 -6.12
N GLU A 195 -9.82 -10.70 -5.10
CA GLU A 195 -11.20 -11.18 -5.25
C GLU A 195 -12.19 -10.05 -5.60
N TYR A 196 -11.99 -8.85 -5.06
CA TYR A 196 -12.91 -7.72 -5.25
C TYR A 196 -13.12 -7.36 -6.73
N LYS A 197 -12.14 -7.63 -7.60
CA LYS A 197 -12.23 -7.35 -9.03
C LYS A 197 -12.60 -8.55 -9.91
N LYS A 198 -13.02 -9.70 -9.35
CA LYS A 198 -13.48 -10.99 -9.97
C LYS A 198 -12.73 -11.48 -11.24
N HIS A 199 -12.67 -10.68 -12.31
CA HIS A 199 -12.01 -10.98 -13.59
C HIS A 199 -10.76 -10.12 -13.88
N LYS A 200 -10.48 -9.06 -13.09
CA LYS A 200 -9.33 -8.16 -13.28
C LYS A 200 -8.62 -7.84 -11.95
N GLY A 201 -8.39 -8.87 -11.12
CA GLY A 201 -7.78 -8.79 -9.79
C GLY A 201 -6.68 -7.74 -9.66
N ASP A 202 -6.71 -6.96 -8.57
CA ASP A 202 -5.71 -5.93 -8.33
C ASP A 202 -4.44 -6.51 -7.70
N VAL A 203 -3.61 -7.09 -8.56
CA VAL A 203 -2.37 -7.77 -8.14
C VAL A 203 -1.38 -6.81 -7.49
N THR A 204 -1.42 -5.52 -7.86
CA THR A 204 -0.45 -4.51 -7.45
C THR A 204 -0.50 -4.21 -5.95
N GLY A 205 -1.70 -4.08 -5.36
CA GLY A 205 -1.86 -3.87 -3.92
C GLY A 205 -1.46 -5.10 -3.10
N ALA A 206 -1.86 -6.29 -3.55
CA ALA A 206 -1.53 -7.55 -2.91
C ALA A 206 -0.01 -7.83 -2.92
N LEU A 207 0.68 -7.52 -4.03
CA LEU A 207 2.12 -7.67 -4.16
C LEU A 207 2.88 -6.89 -3.08
N VAL A 208 2.49 -5.63 -2.84
CA VAL A 208 3.17 -4.79 -1.84
C VAL A 208 2.97 -5.32 -0.43
N ILE A 209 1.77 -5.77 -0.08
CA ILE A 209 1.51 -6.38 1.22
C ILE A 209 2.35 -7.66 1.37
N GLY A 210 2.43 -8.49 0.33
CA GLY A 210 3.25 -9.70 0.32
C GLY A 210 4.75 -9.41 0.50
N LEU A 211 5.27 -8.41 -0.20
CA LEU A 211 6.66 -7.95 -0.02
C LEU A 211 6.89 -7.36 1.37
N GLY A 212 5.92 -6.65 1.94
CA GLY A 212 5.97 -6.14 3.31
C GLY A 212 6.06 -7.27 4.34
N LEU A 213 5.23 -8.31 4.19
CA LEU A 213 5.29 -9.52 5.03
C LEU A 213 6.63 -10.25 4.87
N LEU A 214 7.16 -10.34 3.64
CA LEU A 214 8.48 -10.92 3.39
C LEU A 214 9.60 -10.10 4.05
N ALA A 215 9.49 -8.78 4.05
CA ALA A 215 10.44 -7.90 4.73
C ALA A 215 10.40 -8.06 6.25
N ILE A 216 9.23 -8.34 6.82
CA ILE A 216 9.10 -8.67 8.24
C ILE A 216 9.79 -10.00 8.52
N PHE A 217 9.55 -11.02 7.69
CA PHE A 217 10.26 -12.31 7.79
C PHE A 217 11.79 -12.14 7.77
N THR A 218 12.33 -11.35 6.85
CA THR A 218 13.79 -11.18 6.76
C THR A 218 14.40 -10.39 7.91
N ASN A 219 13.59 -9.68 8.71
CA ASN A 219 14.06 -8.86 9.83
C ASN A 219 13.85 -9.51 11.20
N GLN A 220 12.77 -10.26 11.37
CA GLN A 220 12.36 -10.77 12.68
C GLN A 220 13.00 -12.13 12.97
N HIS A 221 13.49 -12.32 14.21
CA HIS A 221 14.19 -13.53 14.64
C HIS A 221 13.40 -14.39 15.64
N ASP A 222 12.32 -13.87 16.23
CA ASP A 222 11.43 -14.70 17.05
C ASP A 222 10.76 -15.77 16.17
N PRO A 223 10.87 -17.08 16.49
CA PRO A 223 10.39 -18.13 15.60
C PRO A 223 8.91 -18.04 15.24
N TRP A 224 8.05 -17.61 16.17
CA TRP A 224 6.61 -17.51 15.91
C TRP A 224 6.33 -16.43 14.89
N ILE A 225 6.97 -15.28 15.04
CA ILE A 225 6.79 -14.12 14.17
C ILE A 225 7.46 -14.36 12.81
N HIS A 226 8.70 -14.84 12.81
CA HIS A 226 9.49 -15.12 11.63
C HIS A 226 8.75 -16.07 10.68
N TRP A 227 8.39 -17.27 11.15
CA TRP A 227 7.77 -18.27 10.29
C TRP A 227 6.32 -17.92 9.91
N SER A 228 5.55 -17.29 10.80
CA SER A 228 4.18 -16.85 10.44
C SER A 228 4.18 -15.73 9.40
N ALA A 229 5.14 -14.80 9.45
CA ALA A 229 5.33 -13.78 8.42
C ALA A 229 5.66 -14.41 7.05
N LEU A 230 6.53 -15.43 7.01
CA LEU A 230 6.84 -16.15 5.77
C LEU A 230 5.60 -16.84 5.18
N VAL A 231 4.85 -17.56 6.01
CA VAL A 231 3.62 -18.25 5.56
C VAL A 231 2.62 -17.22 5.01
N ALA A 232 2.40 -16.12 5.72
CA ALA A 232 1.53 -15.03 5.27
C ALA A 232 2.01 -14.40 3.95
N ALA A 233 3.33 -14.19 3.79
CA ALA A 233 3.93 -13.68 2.56
C ALA A 233 3.73 -14.63 1.39
N ILE A 234 3.99 -15.93 1.58
CA ILE A 234 3.80 -16.98 0.56
C ILE A 234 2.34 -17.02 0.11
N ILE A 235 1.39 -17.08 1.06
CA ILE A 235 -0.05 -17.07 0.74
C ILE A 235 -0.37 -15.82 -0.08
N THR A 236 0.04 -14.65 0.39
CA THR A 236 -0.25 -13.36 -0.26
C THR A 236 0.32 -13.26 -1.67
N LEU A 237 1.54 -13.74 -1.90
CA LEU A 237 2.23 -13.64 -3.20
C LEU A 237 1.77 -14.70 -4.21
N ILE A 238 1.39 -15.90 -3.74
CA ILE A 238 0.97 -17.00 -4.62
C ILE A 238 -0.53 -16.91 -4.93
N TYR A 239 -1.36 -16.40 -4.02
CA TYR A 239 -2.81 -16.34 -4.22
C TYR A 239 -3.24 -15.68 -5.55
N PRO A 240 -2.65 -14.55 -6.00
CA PRO A 240 -2.96 -13.97 -7.30
C PRO A 240 -2.68 -14.89 -8.50
N ALA A 241 -1.76 -15.86 -8.37
CA ALA A 241 -1.41 -16.81 -9.43
C ALA A 241 -2.41 -17.98 -9.55
N ARG A 242 -3.33 -18.13 -8.57
CA ARG A 242 -4.34 -19.19 -8.50
C ARG A 242 -5.05 -19.47 -9.85
N PRO A 243 -5.58 -18.47 -10.58
CA PRO A 243 -6.34 -18.74 -11.81
C PRO A 243 -5.50 -19.41 -12.90
N TYR A 244 -4.21 -19.06 -12.98
CA TYR A 244 -3.28 -19.65 -13.95
C TYR A 244 -2.91 -21.09 -13.57
N VAL A 245 -2.72 -21.35 -12.28
CA VAL A 245 -2.45 -22.71 -11.76
C VAL A 245 -3.65 -23.63 -12.00
N PHE A 246 -4.89 -23.17 -11.73
CA PHE A 246 -6.10 -23.96 -11.99
C PHE A 246 -6.28 -24.28 -13.49
N LYS A 247 -5.96 -23.31 -14.36
CA LYS A 247 -5.96 -23.52 -15.82
C LYS A 247 -4.91 -24.54 -16.27
N LEU A 248 -3.71 -24.52 -15.69
CA LEU A 248 -2.64 -25.49 -16.00
C LEU A 248 -2.96 -26.92 -15.51
N VAL A 249 -3.72 -27.03 -14.42
CA VAL A 249 -4.13 -28.32 -13.81
C VAL A 249 -5.40 -28.88 -14.48
N GLY A 250 -5.92 -28.23 -15.52
CA GLY A 250 -7.09 -28.71 -16.27
C GLY A 250 -8.43 -28.62 -15.49
N ARG A 251 -8.46 -27.84 -14.41
CA ARG A 251 -9.70 -27.54 -13.67
C ARG A 251 -10.26 -26.21 -14.18
N ASP A 252 -11.16 -26.29 -15.15
CA ASP A 252 -11.96 -25.14 -15.58
C ASP A 252 -12.82 -24.66 -14.40
N SER A 253 -12.52 -23.46 -13.87
CA SER A 253 -13.36 -22.82 -12.83
C SER A 253 -14.73 -22.38 -13.36
N SER A 254 -14.99 -22.61 -14.65
CA SER A 254 -16.25 -22.37 -15.36
C SER A 254 -17.40 -23.20 -14.78
N ALA A 255 -17.10 -24.35 -14.15
CA ALA A 255 -18.12 -25.27 -13.62
C ALA A 255 -18.73 -24.81 -12.29
N GLU A 256 -18.08 -23.91 -11.54
CA GLU A 256 -18.52 -23.50 -10.19
C GLU A 256 -19.55 -22.36 -10.21
N ASN A 257 -19.75 -21.71 -11.37
CA ASN A 257 -20.68 -20.59 -11.55
C ASN A 257 -21.84 -20.90 -12.52
N ALA A 258 -22.11 -22.17 -12.81
CA ALA A 258 -23.33 -22.52 -13.55
C ALA A 258 -24.54 -22.10 -12.69
N PRO A 259 -25.43 -21.21 -13.18
CA PRO A 259 -26.66 -20.95 -12.46
C PRO A 259 -27.41 -22.26 -12.32
N LEU A 260 -27.76 -22.62 -11.08
CA LEU A 260 -28.70 -23.70 -10.84
C LEU A 260 -30.00 -23.30 -11.54
N LEU A 261 -30.25 -23.91 -12.70
CA LEU A 261 -31.55 -23.83 -13.35
C LEU A 261 -32.52 -24.58 -12.44
N GLY A 262 -33.25 -23.81 -11.64
CA GLY A 262 -34.37 -24.20 -10.80
C GLY A 262 -35.31 -23.03 -10.66
#